data_AF-A0A9D6UP41-F1
#
_entry.id   AF-A0A9D6UP41-F1
#
_cell.length_a   1.000
_cell.length_b   1.000
_cell.length_c   1.000
_cell.angle_alpha   90.00
_cell.angle_beta   90.00
_cell.angle_gamma   90.00
#
_symmetry.space_group_name_H-M   'P 1'
#
loop_
_entity.id
_entity.type
_entity.pdbx_description
1 polymer ?
#
loop_
_entity_poly.entity_id
_entity_poly.type
_entity_poly.pdbx_seq_one_letter_code
_entity_poly.pdbx_strand_id
1 'polypeptide(L)'
;DSGSQEPLYVKALAWKSKRPFDMNFQQVKPRCCDVFVWIGVWRDVIKYWVLSSKEMETSKYYSKGQHRGNTGEGQLHLKHDNIKEFREYEVAPKELLEKIIEAAKGQKSR
;
A
#
# COMPACT_ATOMS: atom_id res chain seq x y z
N ASP A 1 12.12 -12.41 4.84
CA ASP A 1 11.62 -13.19 5.98
C ASP A 1 11.99 -12.44 7.25
N SER A 2 11.00 -12.06 8.06
CA SER A 2 11.18 -11.22 9.25
C SER A 2 11.87 -11.94 10.41
N GLY A 3 11.92 -13.28 10.40
CA GLY A 3 12.58 -14.08 11.45
C GLY A 3 14.04 -14.46 11.19
N SER A 4 14.59 -14.19 9.99
CA SER A 4 15.94 -14.63 9.60
C SER A 4 17.03 -13.63 10.04
N GLN A 5 18.28 -14.09 10.21
CA GLN A 5 19.48 -13.24 10.41
C GLN A 5 20.30 -13.02 9.13
N GLU A 6 19.87 -13.56 8.00
CA GLU A 6 20.57 -13.48 6.72
C GLU A 6 20.59 -12.06 6.10
N PRO A 7 21.43 -11.81 5.08
CA PRO A 7 21.40 -10.56 4.32
C PRO A 7 20.04 -10.26 3.67
N LEU A 8 19.70 -8.97 3.52
CA LEU A 8 18.38 -8.52 3.03
C LEU A 8 17.98 -9.09 1.66
N TYR A 9 18.94 -9.24 0.73
CA TYR A 9 18.66 -9.79 -0.59
C TYR A 9 18.31 -11.30 -0.55
N VAL A 10 18.78 -12.02 0.47
CA VAL A 10 18.42 -13.43 0.73
C VAL A 10 17.01 -13.49 1.35
N LYS A 11 16.69 -12.51 2.19
CA LYS A 11 15.39 -12.37 2.86
C LYS A 11 14.27 -11.87 1.94
N ALA A 12 14.59 -11.26 0.80
CA ALA A 12 13.62 -10.78 -0.16
C ALA A 12 12.71 -11.94 -0.59
N LEU A 13 11.41 -11.77 -0.39
CA LEU A 13 10.45 -12.81 -0.72
C LEU A 13 10.20 -12.82 -2.23
N ALA A 14 9.97 -14.00 -2.79
CA ALA A 14 9.27 -14.14 -4.06
C ALA A 14 7.78 -13.87 -3.85
N TRP A 15 7.07 -13.34 -4.85
CA TRP A 15 5.65 -12.97 -4.71
C TRP A 15 4.75 -14.12 -4.29
N LYS A 16 5.02 -15.33 -4.79
CA LYS A 16 4.27 -16.54 -4.44
C LYS A 16 4.74 -17.20 -3.13
N SER A 17 5.63 -16.57 -2.38
CA SER A 17 6.09 -17.06 -1.08
C SER A 17 4.92 -17.13 -0.09
N LYS A 18 4.88 -18.20 0.71
CA LYS A 18 3.95 -18.35 1.84
C LYS A 18 4.50 -17.79 3.15
N ARG A 19 5.74 -17.27 3.15
CA ARG A 19 6.35 -16.71 4.36
C ARG A 19 5.63 -15.41 4.75
N PRO A 20 5.45 -15.14 6.05
CA PRO A 20 4.81 -13.91 6.50
C PRO A 20 5.64 -12.69 6.12
N PHE A 21 4.94 -11.58 5.85
CA PHE A 21 5.51 -10.25 5.72
C PHE A 21 4.56 -9.22 6.34
N ASP A 22 5.12 -8.07 6.67
CA ASP A 22 4.40 -6.89 7.14
C ASP A 22 5.04 -5.65 6.50
N MET A 23 4.33 -5.05 5.54
CA MET A 23 4.68 -3.75 4.98
C MET A 23 3.91 -2.69 5.77
N ASN A 24 4.63 -2.02 6.66
CA ASN A 24 4.09 -0.97 7.52
C ASN A 24 4.24 0.40 6.87
N PHE A 25 3.12 0.99 6.44
CA PHE A 25 3.07 2.35 5.88
C PHE A 25 2.79 3.37 6.98
N GLN A 26 3.79 4.15 7.34
CA GLN A 26 3.75 5.25 8.32
C GLN A 26 4.59 6.43 7.79
N GLN A 27 4.21 7.69 7.85
CA GLN A 27 2.92 8.31 8.23
C GLN A 27 2.10 8.59 6.96
N VAL A 28 0.96 7.92 6.80
CA VAL A 28 0.07 8.16 5.65
C VAL A 28 -0.73 9.43 5.92
N LYS A 29 -0.76 10.36 4.95
CA LYS A 29 -1.45 11.66 5.06
C LYS A 29 -2.48 11.84 3.93
N PRO A 30 -3.67 11.23 4.01
CA PRO A 30 -4.66 11.28 2.93
C PRO A 30 -5.11 12.69 2.56
N ARG A 31 -5.00 13.66 3.47
CA ARG A 31 -5.35 15.06 3.21
C ARG A 31 -4.28 15.86 2.44
N CYS A 32 -3.11 15.27 2.19
CA CYS A 32 -1.98 15.94 1.55
C CYS A 32 -1.75 15.52 0.10
N CYS A 33 -2.59 14.64 -0.44
CA CYS A 33 -2.51 14.17 -1.82
C CYS A 33 -3.90 13.76 -2.31
N ASP A 34 -4.06 13.59 -3.63
CA ASP A 34 -5.29 13.06 -4.22
C ASP A 34 -5.22 11.54 -4.46
N VAL A 35 -4.01 11.02 -4.66
CA VAL A 35 -3.74 9.64 -5.08
C VAL A 35 -2.51 9.10 -4.36
N PHE A 36 -2.62 7.85 -3.90
CA PHE A 36 -1.52 7.02 -3.43
C PHE A 36 -1.13 6.02 -4.50
N VAL A 37 0.16 5.98 -4.84
CA VAL A 37 0.76 4.94 -5.68
C VAL A 37 1.70 4.13 -4.80
N TRP A 38 1.33 2.88 -4.50
CA TRP A 38 2.17 1.98 -3.73
C TRP A 38 2.94 1.05 -4.66
N ILE A 39 4.21 0.85 -4.33
CA ILE A 39 5.12 0.00 -5.10
C ILE A 39 5.69 -1.04 -4.15
N GLY A 40 5.32 -2.29 -4.36
CA GLY A 40 5.88 -3.42 -3.62
C GLY A 40 6.88 -4.15 -4.50
N VAL A 41 8.08 -4.37 -3.99
CA VAL A 41 9.19 -5.01 -4.71
C VAL A 41 9.47 -6.37 -4.08
N TRP A 42 9.15 -7.43 -4.83
CA TRP A 42 9.57 -8.79 -4.55
C TRP A 42 10.81 -9.12 -5.39
N ARG A 43 11.50 -10.21 -5.04
CA ARG A 43 12.69 -10.64 -5.78
C ARG A 43 12.42 -10.94 -7.25
N ASP A 44 11.19 -11.33 -7.59
CA ASP A 44 10.77 -11.81 -8.91
C ASP A 44 9.70 -10.93 -9.60
N VAL A 45 9.17 -9.91 -8.92
CA VAL A 45 8.13 -9.04 -9.50
C VAL A 45 8.02 -7.71 -8.75
N ILE A 46 7.61 -6.67 -9.47
CA ILE A 46 7.17 -5.39 -8.90
C ILE A 46 5.65 -5.31 -9.04
N LYS A 47 4.96 -5.02 -7.94
CA LYS A 47 3.50 -4.81 -7.90
C LYS A 47 3.19 -3.37 -7.62
N TYR A 48 2.11 -2.89 -8.22
CA TYR A 48 1.65 -1.53 -8.09
C TYR A 48 0.22 -1.52 -7.59
N TRP A 49 -0.08 -0.60 -6.68
CA TRP A 49 -1.45 -0.29 -6.29
C TRP A 49 -1.71 1.20 -6.45
N VAL A 50 -2.89 1.54 -6.96
CA VAL A 50 -3.33 2.93 -7.11
C VAL A 50 -4.63 3.10 -6.34
N LEU A 51 -4.63 4.02 -5.38
CA LEU A 51 -5.78 4.36 -4.54
C LEU A 51 -5.97 5.86 -4.54
N SER A 52 -7.22 6.34 -4.57
CA SER A 52 -7.53 7.71 -4.19
C SER A 52 -7.32 7.91 -2.69
N SER A 53 -7.10 9.17 -2.28
CA SER A 53 -6.99 9.50 -0.86
C SER A 53 -8.22 9.15 -0.05
N LYS A 54 -9.41 9.21 -0.66
CA LYS A 54 -10.65 8.78 -0.03
C LYS A 54 -10.70 7.27 0.18
N GLU A 55 -10.31 6.47 -0.81
CA GLU A 55 -10.22 5.00 -0.64
C GLU A 55 -9.23 4.63 0.45
N MET A 56 -8.09 5.34 0.52
CA MET A 56 -7.13 5.18 1.61
C MET A 56 -7.77 5.52 2.98
N GLU A 57 -8.39 6.69 3.13
CA GLU A 57 -8.98 7.13 4.41
C GLU A 57 -10.17 6.27 4.86
N THR A 58 -10.93 5.69 3.91
CA THR A 58 -12.10 4.84 4.19
C THR A 58 -11.77 3.35 4.30
N SER A 59 -10.54 2.95 4.01
CA SER A 59 -10.10 1.56 4.18
C SER A 59 -10.26 1.10 5.63
N LYS A 60 -10.83 -0.08 5.83
CA LYS A 60 -10.91 -0.72 7.16
C LYS A 60 -9.54 -1.00 7.79
N TYR A 61 -8.47 -0.99 6.98
CA TYR A 61 -7.08 -1.20 7.43
C TYR A 61 -6.36 0.10 7.78
N TYR A 62 -6.96 1.25 7.49
CA TYR A 62 -6.42 2.55 7.88
C TYR A 62 -6.70 2.82 9.34
N SER A 63 -5.64 2.97 10.14
CA SER A 63 -5.75 3.40 11.53
C SER A 63 -5.41 4.87 11.65
N LYS A 64 -6.40 5.66 12.11
CA LYS A 64 -6.27 7.09 12.44
C LYS A 64 -5.44 7.33 13.71
N GLY A 65 -5.19 6.29 14.51
CA GLY A 65 -4.45 6.38 15.75
C GLY A 65 -2.96 6.28 15.49
N GLN A 66 -2.23 7.36 15.73
CA GLN A 66 -0.77 7.31 15.88
C GLN A 66 -0.39 7.80 17.27
N HIS A 67 0.46 7.02 17.97
CA HIS A 67 0.80 7.17 19.40
C HIS A 67 1.36 8.55 19.83
N ARG A 68 1.63 9.47 18.89
CA ARG A 68 2.23 10.79 19.15
C ARG A 68 1.40 11.99 18.65
N GLY A 69 0.07 11.87 18.61
CA GLY A 69 -0.83 13.05 18.56
C GLY A 69 -0.98 13.75 17.21
N ASN A 70 -0.61 13.12 16.09
CA ASN A 70 -0.76 13.76 14.78
C ASN A 70 -2.21 13.67 14.29
N THR A 71 -2.84 14.83 14.09
CA THR A 71 -4.21 14.95 13.58
C THR A 71 -4.22 14.84 12.06
N GLY A 72 -5.02 13.93 11.51
CA GLY A 72 -5.16 13.74 10.06
C GLY A 72 -4.09 12.86 9.42
N GLU A 73 -3.31 12.15 10.23
CA GLU A 73 -2.33 11.15 9.80
C GLU A 73 -2.77 9.77 10.26
N GLY A 74 -2.20 8.74 9.65
CA GLY A 74 -2.47 7.38 10.04
C GLY A 74 -1.45 6.39 9.55
N GLN A 75 -1.78 5.13 9.76
CA GLN A 75 -0.93 4.00 9.43
C GLN A 75 -1.76 2.89 8.79
N LEU A 76 -1.09 2.08 7.99
CA LEU A 76 -1.68 0.88 7.40
C LEU A 76 -0.63 -0.22 7.33
N HIS A 77 -1.06 -1.43 7.67
CA HIS A 77 -0.24 -2.63 7.49
C HIS A 77 -0.77 -3.45 6.31
N LEU A 78 0.07 -3.63 5.29
CA LEU A 78 -0.18 -4.56 4.21
C LEU A 78 0.60 -5.84 4.50
N LYS A 79 -0.12 -6.91 4.79
CA LYS A 79 0.39 -8.18 5.31
C LYS A 79 0.05 -9.32 4.38
N HIS A 80 0.71 -10.45 4.59
CA HIS A 80 0.49 -11.68 3.81
C HIS A 80 -0.97 -12.17 3.82
N ASP A 81 -1.74 -11.88 4.87
CA ASP A 81 -3.12 -12.33 5.06
C ASP A 81 -4.16 -11.35 4.50
N ASN A 82 -3.90 -10.04 4.51
CA ASN A 82 -4.83 -9.03 4.01
C ASN A 82 -4.53 -8.52 2.59
N ILE A 83 -3.35 -8.79 2.01
CA ILE A 83 -2.96 -8.27 0.69
C ILE A 83 -3.93 -8.65 -0.44
N LYS A 84 -4.66 -9.76 -0.29
CA LYS A 84 -5.68 -10.18 -1.26
C LYS A 84 -6.85 -9.19 -1.35
N GLU A 85 -7.15 -8.47 -0.29
CA GLU A 85 -8.21 -7.46 -0.28
C GLU A 85 -7.81 -6.19 -1.05
N PHE A 86 -6.50 -5.97 -1.27
CA PHE A 86 -6.01 -4.84 -2.07
C PHE A 86 -5.95 -5.13 -3.57
N ARG A 87 -6.42 -6.31 -4.02
CA ARG A 87 -6.39 -6.68 -5.44
C ARG A 87 -7.18 -5.74 -6.34
N GLU A 88 -8.26 -5.14 -5.82
CA GLU A 88 -9.06 -4.17 -6.58
C GLU A 88 -8.26 -2.92 -6.96
N TYR A 89 -7.22 -2.59 -6.19
CA TYR A 89 -6.33 -1.46 -6.44
C TYR A 89 -5.07 -1.86 -7.23
N GLU A 90 -4.86 -3.15 -7.51
CA GLU A 90 -3.65 -3.62 -8.20
C GLU A 90 -3.67 -3.20 -9.68
N VAL A 91 -2.58 -2.61 -10.16
CA VAL A 91 -2.50 -2.03 -11.51
C VAL A 91 -1.33 -2.63 -12.28
N ALA A 92 -1.53 -2.95 -13.56
CA ALA A 92 -0.44 -3.34 -14.44
C ALA A 92 0.44 -2.11 -14.79
N PRO A 93 1.77 -2.26 -14.98
CA PRO A 93 2.66 -1.12 -15.26
C PRO A 93 2.20 -0.23 -16.43
N LYS A 94 1.65 -0.84 -17.49
CA LYS A 94 1.13 -0.16 -18.68
C LYS A 94 -0.13 0.68 -18.44
N GLU A 95 -0.85 0.43 -17.35
CA GLU A 95 -2.12 1.08 -16.98
C GLU A 95 -1.95 2.13 -15.87
N LEU A 96 -0.72 2.29 -15.34
CA LEU A 96 -0.45 3.18 -14.19
C LEU A 96 -0.94 4.61 -14.42
N LEU A 97 -0.59 5.21 -15.57
CA LEU A 97 -0.96 6.59 -15.87
C LEU A 97 -2.49 6.76 -15.91
N GLU A 98 -3.18 5.86 -16.60
CA GLU A 98 -4.63 5.87 -16.72
C GLU A 98 -5.29 5.75 -15.34
N LYS A 99 -4.87 4.78 -14.51
CA LYS A 99 -5.43 4.56 -13.18
C LYS A 99 -5.16 5.70 -12.21
N ILE A 100 -4.00 6.36 -12.30
CA ILE A 100 -3.70 7.56 -11.51
C ILE A 100 -4.67 8.70 -11.89
N ILE A 101 -4.91 8.91 -13.17
CA ILE A 101 -5.84 9.95 -13.65
C ILE A 101 -7.29 9.63 -13.22
N GLU A 102 -7.72 8.36 -13.30
CA GLU A 102 -9.03 7.92 -12.83
C GLU A 102 -9.22 8.15 -11.33
N ALA A 103 -8.26 7.73 -10.50
CA ALA A 103 -8.29 7.94 -9.06
C ALA A 103 -8.35 9.43 -8.69
N ALA A 104 -7.56 10.28 -9.37
CA ALA A 104 -7.56 11.71 -9.16
C ALA A 104 -8.90 12.38 -9.54
N LYS A 105 -9.58 11.88 -10.59
CA LYS A 105 -10.92 12.37 -10.97
C LYS A 105 -11.98 11.94 -9.96
N GLY A 106 -11.97 10.67 -9.55
CA GLY A 106 -12.90 10.13 -8.55
C GLY A 106 -12.78 10.81 -7.18
N GLN A 107 -11.58 11.27 -6.81
CA GLN A 107 -11.34 12.06 -5.60
C GLN A 107 -12.09 13.40 -5.62
N LYS A 108 -12.25 14.05 -6.79
CA LYS A 108 -12.83 15.40 -6.92
C LYS A 108 -14.34 15.42 -7.16
N SER A 109 -14.95 14.29 -7.53
CA SER A 109 -16.32 14.26 -8.06
C SER A 109 -17.43 14.04 -7.01
N ARG A 110 -17.16 14.15 -5.70
CA ARG A 110 -18.14 14.02 -4.60
C ARG A 110 -17.65 14.78 -3.37
#